data_AF-A0AAN9UAN9-F1
#
_entry.id   AF-A0AAN9UAN9-F1
#
_cell.length_a   1.000
_cell.length_b   1.000
_cell.length_c   1.000
_cell.angle_alpha   90.00
_cell.angle_beta   90.00
_cell.angle_gamma   90.00
#
_symmetry.space_group_name_H-M   'P 1'
#
loop_
_entity.id
_entity.type
_entity.pdbx_description
1 polymer ?
#
loop_
_entity_poly.entity_id
_entity_poly.type
_entity_poly.pdbx_seq_one_letter_code
_entity_poly.pdbx_strand_id
1 'polypeptide(L)'
;MISLYALTVATLAVVASAHPVPLETRQSWSTGWWGQEFLTYGCQAPVIFVFAKATLEPGNLGNTVGPLMSNGLKTVFGVENVETQGVNYWGLPDGNFCPGGAPIMGIRDTNPKPSSHLVVYYNSQGAALVHRAIEGLEQSVKDKIAGVVTFGDTQAWQDGGRIKDYPPEKTLIICNIGDALCTGTIIVVPIHFDYTKWVPTAIQFLTTMLSNANATDPWPTDMVPSFSIPPAIDLEV
;
A
#
# COMPACT_ATOMS: atom_id res chain seq x y z
N MET A 1 75.13 -36.46 -33.90
CA MET A 1 74.00 -36.62 -32.95
C MET A 1 73.69 -35.28 -32.32
N ILE A 2 72.68 -34.56 -32.80
CA ILE A 2 72.03 -33.46 -32.06
C ILE A 2 70.53 -33.62 -32.32
N SER A 3 69.79 -33.94 -31.26
CA SER A 3 68.35 -34.19 -31.26
C SER A 3 67.64 -32.86 -30.97
N LEU A 4 66.80 -32.36 -31.89
CA LEU A 4 65.97 -31.19 -31.64
C LEU A 4 64.70 -31.62 -30.89
N TYR A 5 64.57 -31.16 -29.65
CA TYR A 5 63.31 -31.23 -28.89
C TYR A 5 62.38 -30.07 -29.26
N ALA A 6 61.10 -30.41 -29.42
CA ALA A 6 59.99 -29.54 -29.75
C ALA A 6 59.63 -28.58 -28.61
N LEU A 7 59.12 -27.39 -28.96
CA LEU A 7 58.29 -26.58 -28.07
C LEU A 7 57.10 -26.02 -28.87
N THR A 8 55.96 -26.69 -28.80
CA THR A 8 54.67 -26.15 -29.25
C THR A 8 53.97 -25.53 -28.05
N VAL A 9 53.83 -24.20 -28.04
CA VAL A 9 53.06 -23.46 -27.03
C VAL A 9 51.59 -23.53 -27.43
N ALA A 10 50.78 -24.27 -26.67
CA ALA A 10 49.33 -24.28 -26.81
C ALA A 10 48.75 -23.09 -26.03
N THR A 11 48.30 -22.05 -26.73
CA THR A 11 47.52 -20.95 -26.15
C THR A 11 46.06 -21.39 -25.97
N LEU A 12 45.62 -21.60 -24.72
CA LEU A 12 44.20 -21.70 -24.39
C LEU A 12 43.58 -20.29 -24.41
N ALA A 13 42.71 -20.02 -25.39
CA ALA A 13 41.83 -18.86 -25.36
C ALA A 13 40.62 -19.19 -24.46
N VAL A 14 40.58 -18.58 -23.27
CA VAL A 14 39.40 -18.61 -22.40
C VAL A 14 38.37 -17.65 -23.01
N VAL A 15 37.34 -18.18 -23.64
CA VAL A 15 36.18 -17.39 -24.08
C VAL A 15 35.27 -17.25 -22.87
N ALA A 16 35.28 -16.09 -22.22
CA ALA A 16 34.29 -15.75 -21.21
C ALA A 16 32.94 -15.55 -21.91
N SER A 17 32.01 -16.50 -21.75
CA SER A 17 30.63 -16.32 -22.17
C SER A 17 29.96 -15.31 -21.24
N ALA A 18 29.85 -14.06 -21.69
CA ALA A 18 28.96 -13.09 -21.09
C ALA A 18 27.52 -13.53 -21.37
N HIS A 19 26.96 -14.34 -20.48
CA HIS A 19 25.53 -14.60 -20.50
C HIS A 19 24.80 -13.30 -20.14
N PRO A 20 23.80 -12.86 -20.91
CA PRO A 20 22.97 -11.75 -20.49
C PRO A 20 22.29 -12.15 -19.19
N VAL A 21 22.68 -11.50 -18.09
CA VAL A 21 21.89 -11.53 -16.85
C VAL A 21 20.56 -10.87 -17.22
N PRO A 22 19.40 -11.53 -17.01
CA PRO A 22 18.13 -10.85 -17.12
C PRO A 22 18.16 -9.70 -16.13
N LEU A 23 18.19 -8.46 -16.63
CA LEU A 23 17.94 -7.30 -15.79
C LEU A 23 16.46 -7.40 -15.41
N GLU A 24 16.19 -7.93 -14.22
CA GLU A 24 14.86 -7.84 -13.63
C GLU A 24 14.40 -6.37 -13.67
N THR A 25 13.12 -6.18 -13.97
CA THR A 25 12.46 -4.91 -14.26
C THR A 25 12.37 -3.95 -13.04
N ARG A 26 13.26 -4.11 -12.06
CA ARG A 26 13.29 -3.40 -10.77
C ARG A 26 14.00 -2.05 -10.78
N GLN A 27 14.52 -1.61 -11.92
CA GLN A 27 15.18 -0.31 -12.02
C GLN A 27 14.19 0.88 -12.05
N SER A 28 12.89 0.64 -12.22
CA SER A 28 11.81 1.62 -12.01
C SER A 28 10.89 1.15 -10.88
N TRP A 29 11.28 1.39 -9.63
CA TRP A 29 10.53 0.96 -8.44
C TRP A 29 9.41 1.94 -8.02
N SER A 30 9.43 3.17 -8.55
CA SER A 30 8.36 4.14 -8.27
C SER A 30 7.05 3.62 -8.83
N THR A 31 6.07 3.53 -7.95
CA THR A 31 4.72 3.08 -8.26
C THR A 31 3.97 4.19 -9.00
N GLY A 32 3.35 3.84 -10.12
CA GLY A 32 2.48 4.74 -10.89
C GLY A 32 1.02 4.63 -10.46
N TRP A 33 0.08 4.87 -11.39
CA TRP A 33 -1.37 4.80 -11.10
C TRP A 33 -1.91 3.38 -10.97
N TRP A 34 -1.06 2.37 -11.18
CA TRP A 34 -1.42 0.97 -11.19
C TRP A 34 -0.54 0.18 -10.22
N GLY A 35 -1.17 -0.69 -9.43
CA GLY A 35 -0.52 -1.68 -8.57
C GLY A 35 -1.18 -3.04 -8.77
N GLN A 36 -0.39 -4.04 -9.19
CA GLN A 36 -0.83 -5.42 -9.44
C GLN A 36 0.19 -6.42 -8.92
N GLU A 37 1.04 -6.02 -7.98
CA GLU A 37 2.20 -6.81 -7.54
C GLU A 37 1.74 -8.06 -6.80
N PHE A 38 0.71 -7.97 -5.95
CA PHE A 38 0.08 -9.13 -5.33
C PHE A 38 -0.43 -10.13 -6.38
N LEU A 39 -1.22 -9.68 -7.36
CA LEU A 39 -1.77 -10.57 -8.39
C LEU A 39 -0.69 -11.16 -9.30
N THR A 40 0.44 -10.45 -9.47
CA THR A 40 1.53 -10.86 -10.34
C THR A 40 2.49 -11.83 -9.64
N TYR A 41 2.82 -11.56 -8.38
CA TYR A 41 3.85 -12.29 -7.62
C TYR A 41 3.26 -13.30 -6.63
N GLY A 42 1.99 -13.14 -6.24
CA GLY A 42 1.26 -14.14 -5.46
C GLY A 42 1.47 -14.06 -3.95
N CYS A 43 1.56 -12.87 -3.36
CA CYS A 43 1.76 -12.67 -1.91
C CYS A 43 3.08 -13.26 -1.39
N GLN A 44 4.19 -13.01 -2.08
CA GLN A 44 5.50 -13.48 -1.63
C GLN A 44 6.17 -12.51 -0.66
N ALA A 45 5.86 -11.22 -0.77
CA ALA A 45 6.37 -10.21 0.14
C ALA A 45 5.79 -10.36 1.57
N PRO A 46 6.58 -10.05 2.62
CA PRO A 46 6.11 -10.00 4.00
C PRO A 46 4.98 -8.97 4.21
N VAL A 47 4.99 -7.87 3.46
CA VAL A 47 3.96 -6.82 3.49
C VAL A 47 3.18 -6.79 2.19
N ILE A 48 1.86 -6.87 2.29
CA ILE A 48 0.95 -6.59 1.17
C ILE A 48 0.25 -5.28 1.46
N PHE A 49 0.40 -4.33 0.56
CA PHE A 49 -0.25 -3.04 0.62
C PHE A 49 -1.44 -3.02 -0.36
N VAL A 50 -2.66 -3.10 0.16
CA VAL A 50 -3.89 -2.97 -0.64
C VAL A 50 -4.43 -1.56 -0.51
N PHE A 51 -4.75 -0.95 -1.65
CA PHE A 51 -5.24 0.42 -1.72
C PHE A 51 -6.46 0.55 -2.64
N ALA A 52 -7.49 1.27 -2.21
CA ALA A 52 -8.58 1.70 -3.10
C ALA A 52 -8.59 3.22 -3.17
N LYS A 53 -8.54 3.68 -4.42
CA LYS A 53 -8.46 5.09 -4.80
C LYS A 53 -9.68 5.90 -4.39
N ALA A 54 -9.60 7.22 -4.57
CA ALA A 54 -10.76 8.08 -4.46
C ALA A 54 -11.62 8.03 -5.73
N THR A 55 -12.81 8.62 -5.63
CA THR A 55 -13.72 8.82 -6.76
C THR A 55 -13.03 9.62 -7.88
N LEU A 56 -13.19 9.17 -9.12
CA LEU A 56 -12.63 9.72 -10.36
C LEU A 56 -11.10 9.68 -10.50
N GLU A 57 -10.36 9.15 -9.53
CA GLU A 57 -8.93 8.95 -9.70
C GLU A 57 -8.64 7.89 -10.79
N PRO A 58 -7.55 8.03 -11.56
CA PRO A 58 -7.21 7.10 -12.63
C PRO A 58 -6.60 5.80 -12.09
N GLY A 59 -6.51 4.78 -12.95
CA GLY A 59 -5.89 3.50 -12.59
C GLY A 59 -6.59 2.79 -11.43
N ASN A 60 -5.85 1.99 -10.65
CA ASN A 60 -6.36 1.32 -9.45
C ASN A 60 -5.70 1.81 -8.14
N LEU A 61 -4.68 2.66 -8.25
CA LEU A 61 -4.04 3.36 -7.12
C LEU A 61 -4.33 4.87 -7.11
N GLY A 62 -4.91 5.42 -8.18
CA GLY A 62 -5.04 6.87 -8.32
C GLY A 62 -3.72 7.57 -8.63
N ASN A 63 -3.73 8.89 -8.57
CA ASN A 63 -2.57 9.73 -8.88
C ASN A 63 -2.16 10.64 -7.72
N THR A 64 -2.83 10.53 -6.57
CA THR A 64 -2.52 11.32 -5.38
C THR A 64 -1.91 10.44 -4.29
N VAL A 65 -2.74 9.90 -3.42
CA VAL A 65 -2.34 9.32 -2.15
C VAL A 65 -1.78 7.91 -2.30
N GLY A 66 -2.37 7.08 -3.17
CA GLY A 66 -1.97 5.67 -3.34
C GLY A 66 -0.53 5.45 -3.78
N PRO A 67 -0.05 6.12 -4.85
CA PRO A 67 1.34 5.99 -5.27
C PRO A 67 2.33 6.47 -4.19
N LEU A 68 1.99 7.54 -3.48
CA LEU A 68 2.84 8.09 -2.41
C LEU A 68 2.96 7.13 -1.23
N MET A 69 1.86 6.48 -0.83
CA MET A 69 1.87 5.46 0.23
C MET A 69 2.67 4.23 -0.16
N SER A 70 2.45 3.70 -1.37
CA SER A 70 3.20 2.56 -1.89
C SER A 70 4.71 2.84 -1.88
N ASN A 71 5.10 3.99 -2.44
CA ASN A 71 6.51 4.39 -2.50
C ASN A 71 7.10 4.63 -1.11
N GLY A 72 6.32 5.22 -0.20
CA GLY A 72 6.73 5.43 1.19
C GLY A 72 7.00 4.11 1.93
N LEU A 73 6.07 3.16 1.86
CA LEU A 73 6.27 1.83 2.48
C LEU A 73 7.44 1.09 1.86
N LYS A 74 7.61 1.14 0.53
CA LYS A 74 8.78 0.56 -0.16
C LYS A 74 10.09 1.25 0.21
N THR A 75 10.06 2.54 0.52
CA THR A 75 11.22 3.28 1.03
C THR A 75 11.59 2.82 2.44
N VAL A 76 10.59 2.59 3.29
CA VAL A 76 10.81 2.16 4.68
C VAL A 76 11.26 0.70 4.76
N PHE A 77 10.63 -0.21 4.02
CA PHE A 77 10.82 -1.65 4.17
C PHE A 77 11.65 -2.30 3.06
N GLY A 78 11.93 -1.57 1.98
CA GLY A 78 12.56 -2.09 0.78
C GLY A 78 11.55 -2.62 -0.24
N VAL A 79 11.89 -2.46 -1.51
CA VAL A 79 11.03 -2.83 -2.66
C VAL A 79 10.72 -4.33 -2.75
N GLU A 80 11.54 -5.19 -2.12
CA GLU A 80 11.32 -6.66 -2.01
C GLU A 80 10.30 -7.02 -0.97
N ASN A 81 10.11 -6.16 0.02
CA ASN A 81 9.34 -6.51 1.19
C ASN A 81 7.90 -6.01 1.13
N VAL A 82 7.54 -5.26 0.07
CA VAL A 82 6.21 -4.65 -0.09
C VAL A 82 5.66 -4.93 -1.49
N GLU A 83 4.58 -5.71 -1.56
CA GLU A 83 3.77 -5.88 -2.77
C GLU A 83 2.56 -4.96 -2.71
N THR A 84 2.41 -4.07 -3.69
CA THR A 84 1.31 -3.12 -3.82
C THR A 84 0.23 -3.63 -4.76
N GLN A 85 -1.00 -3.57 -4.26
CA GLN A 85 -2.20 -3.92 -4.99
C GLN A 85 -3.22 -2.78 -4.95
N GLY A 86 -3.58 -2.26 -6.11
CA GLY A 86 -4.77 -1.43 -6.24
C GLY A 86 -6.03 -2.28 -6.37
N VAL A 87 -7.12 -1.83 -5.75
CA VAL A 87 -8.45 -2.45 -5.87
C VAL A 87 -9.05 -2.07 -7.22
N ASN A 88 -9.46 -3.07 -8.01
CA ASN A 88 -10.00 -2.82 -9.34
C ASN A 88 -11.49 -2.50 -9.24
N TYR A 89 -11.80 -1.21 -9.23
CA TYR A 89 -13.16 -0.73 -9.32
C TYR A 89 -13.20 0.62 -10.04
N TRP A 90 -14.35 0.97 -10.61
CA TRP A 90 -14.46 2.15 -11.46
C TRP A 90 -14.19 3.46 -10.71
N GLY A 91 -14.54 3.54 -9.43
CA GLY A 91 -14.45 4.79 -8.66
C GLY A 91 -15.37 5.88 -9.20
N LEU A 92 -16.58 5.52 -9.64
CA LEU A 92 -17.57 6.48 -10.13
C LEU A 92 -18.36 7.10 -8.96
N PRO A 93 -18.88 8.34 -9.11
CA PRO A 93 -19.59 9.03 -8.03
C PRO A 93 -20.83 8.29 -7.51
N ASP A 94 -21.55 7.59 -8.38
CA ASP A 94 -22.75 6.80 -8.07
C ASP A 94 -22.50 5.72 -7.00
N GLY A 95 -21.28 5.17 -6.96
CA GLY A 95 -20.87 4.21 -5.94
C GLY A 95 -20.96 4.74 -4.50
N ASN A 96 -20.88 6.06 -4.28
CA ASN A 96 -21.02 6.68 -2.94
C ASN A 96 -22.46 6.61 -2.41
N PHE A 97 -23.44 6.39 -3.30
CA PHE A 97 -24.86 6.29 -2.94
C PHE A 97 -25.32 4.84 -2.79
N CYS A 98 -24.42 3.87 -3.02
CA CYS A 98 -24.69 2.47 -2.70
C CYS A 98 -24.79 2.26 -1.18
N PRO A 99 -25.47 1.19 -0.71
CA PRO A 99 -25.48 0.82 0.70
C PRO A 99 -24.06 0.73 1.27
N GLY A 100 -23.82 1.43 2.37
CA GLY A 100 -22.49 1.50 3.00
C GLY A 100 -21.46 2.36 2.25
N GLY A 101 -21.91 3.24 1.35
CA GLY A 101 -21.06 4.22 0.65
C GLY A 101 -20.15 3.63 -0.42
N ALA A 102 -20.33 2.36 -0.78
CA ALA A 102 -19.33 1.63 -1.55
C ALA A 102 -19.93 0.65 -2.58
N PRO A 103 -19.37 0.56 -3.80
CA PRO A 103 -19.83 -0.39 -4.80
C PRO A 103 -19.37 -1.81 -4.50
N ILE A 104 -20.28 -2.79 -4.66
CA ILE A 104 -20.02 -4.21 -4.33
C ILE A 104 -18.80 -4.82 -5.04
N MET A 105 -18.47 -4.33 -6.24
CA MET A 105 -17.31 -4.85 -6.99
C MET A 105 -16.00 -4.61 -6.26
N GLY A 106 -15.78 -3.41 -5.69
CA GLY A 106 -14.54 -3.13 -4.96
C GLY A 106 -14.43 -3.88 -3.63
N ILE A 107 -15.57 -4.22 -3.01
CA ILE A 107 -15.62 -4.98 -1.74
C ILE A 107 -15.10 -6.41 -1.95
N ARG A 108 -15.29 -6.99 -3.14
CA ARG A 108 -14.81 -8.36 -3.44
C ARG A 108 -13.33 -8.41 -3.73
N ASP A 109 -12.81 -7.40 -4.41
CA ASP A 109 -11.41 -7.32 -4.83
C ASP A 109 -10.45 -6.92 -3.71
N THR A 110 -10.97 -6.56 -2.53
CA THR A 110 -10.21 -6.22 -1.32
C THR A 110 -9.90 -7.42 -0.42
N ASN A 111 -10.31 -8.64 -0.80
CA ASN A 111 -10.13 -9.83 0.04
C ASN A 111 -8.69 -10.40 -0.07
N PRO A 112 -7.86 -10.30 0.99
CA PRO A 112 -6.44 -10.71 0.93
C PRO A 112 -6.24 -12.24 0.93
N LYS A 113 -5.05 -12.68 0.52
CA LYS A 113 -4.62 -14.08 0.60
C LYS A 113 -3.86 -14.36 1.91
N PRO A 114 -3.85 -15.61 2.41
CA PRO A 114 -3.54 -15.93 3.80
C PRO A 114 -2.05 -15.97 4.21
N SER A 115 -1.07 -15.49 3.43
CA SER A 115 0.36 -15.71 3.74
C SER A 115 1.13 -14.52 4.35
N SER A 116 0.59 -13.31 4.32
CA SER A 116 1.36 -12.08 4.57
C SER A 116 0.60 -11.05 5.40
N HIS A 117 1.33 -10.06 5.94
CA HIS A 117 0.74 -8.98 6.72
C HIS A 117 0.10 -7.96 5.80
N LEU A 118 -1.21 -7.78 5.93
CA LEU A 118 -1.98 -6.88 5.09
C LEU A 118 -2.01 -5.48 5.71
N VAL A 119 -1.71 -4.49 4.89
CA VAL A 119 -2.01 -3.08 5.13
C VAL A 119 -3.11 -2.66 4.17
N VAL A 120 -4.14 -2.02 4.71
CA VAL A 120 -5.37 -1.65 4.01
C VAL A 120 -5.42 -0.12 4.08
N TYR A 121 -5.38 0.56 2.94
CA TYR A 121 -5.36 2.01 2.90
C TYR A 121 -6.32 2.65 1.90
N TYR A 122 -7.00 3.74 2.29
CA TYR A 122 -8.03 4.32 1.42
C TYR A 122 -8.22 5.82 1.49
N ASN A 123 -8.79 6.38 0.41
CA ASN A 123 -9.18 7.78 0.32
C ASN A 123 -10.66 7.91 -0.13
N SER A 124 -11.44 8.78 0.52
CA SER A 124 -12.81 9.12 0.11
C SER A 124 -13.73 7.88 -0.02
N GLN A 125 -14.35 7.65 -1.18
CA GLN A 125 -15.13 6.43 -1.49
C GLN A 125 -14.37 5.12 -1.24
N GLY A 126 -13.05 5.12 -1.42
CA GLY A 126 -12.22 3.97 -1.11
C GLY A 126 -12.30 3.58 0.37
N ALA A 127 -12.48 4.55 1.27
CA ALA A 127 -12.56 4.28 2.71
C ALA A 127 -13.82 3.47 3.00
N ALA A 128 -14.95 3.88 2.43
CA ALA A 128 -16.21 3.15 2.51
C ALA A 128 -16.09 1.69 2.02
N LEU A 129 -15.36 1.46 0.91
CA LEU A 129 -15.11 0.10 0.41
C LEU A 129 -14.48 -0.79 1.47
N VAL A 130 -13.67 -0.25 2.36
CA VAL A 130 -12.89 -1.04 3.31
C VAL A 130 -13.50 -1.21 4.65
N HIS A 131 -14.27 -0.23 5.11
CA HIS A 131 -15.23 -0.52 6.16
C HIS A 131 -16.04 -1.76 5.78
N ARG A 132 -16.66 -1.75 4.59
CA ARG A 132 -17.49 -2.86 4.12
C ARG A 132 -16.72 -4.16 3.87
N ALA A 133 -15.52 -4.07 3.29
CA ALA A 133 -14.70 -5.25 3.05
C ALA A 133 -14.28 -5.92 4.36
N ILE A 134 -13.69 -5.16 5.29
CA ILE A 134 -13.18 -5.69 6.56
C ILE A 134 -14.33 -6.24 7.41
N GLU A 135 -15.47 -5.56 7.48
CA GLU A 135 -16.66 -6.06 8.17
C GLU A 135 -17.06 -7.47 7.72
N GLY A 136 -16.94 -7.74 6.41
CA GLY A 136 -17.27 -9.03 5.81
C GLY A 136 -16.19 -10.11 5.90
N LEU A 137 -14.99 -9.80 6.41
CA LEU A 137 -13.90 -10.77 6.53
C LEU A 137 -14.10 -11.71 7.71
N GLU A 138 -13.64 -12.96 7.54
CA GLU A 138 -13.46 -13.88 8.65
C GLU A 138 -12.41 -13.36 9.64
N GLN A 139 -12.55 -13.67 10.92
CA GLN A 139 -11.63 -13.22 11.97
C GLN A 139 -10.18 -13.61 11.67
N SER A 140 -9.96 -14.82 11.14
CA SER A 140 -8.64 -15.34 10.75
C SER A 140 -7.92 -14.48 9.71
N VAL A 141 -8.68 -13.75 8.89
CA VAL A 141 -8.16 -12.81 7.90
C VAL A 141 -7.95 -11.44 8.54
N LYS A 142 -8.89 -10.96 9.36
CA LYS A 142 -8.75 -9.71 10.13
C LYS A 142 -7.50 -9.72 11.01
N ASP A 143 -7.18 -10.86 11.61
CA ASP A 143 -6.01 -11.01 12.48
C ASP A 143 -4.67 -10.80 11.74
N LYS A 144 -4.65 -11.01 10.42
CA LYS A 144 -3.48 -10.78 9.55
C LYS A 144 -3.34 -9.34 9.09
N ILE A 145 -4.35 -8.51 9.33
CA ILE A 145 -4.27 -7.09 9.04
C ILE A 145 -3.45 -6.45 10.16
N ALA A 146 -2.30 -5.89 9.79
CA ALA A 146 -1.41 -5.21 10.73
C ALA A 146 -1.99 -3.85 11.10
N GLY A 147 -2.45 -3.09 10.11
CA GLY A 147 -3.03 -1.77 10.30
C GLY A 147 -3.87 -1.32 9.11
N VAL A 148 -4.82 -0.42 9.39
CA VAL A 148 -5.70 0.20 8.40
C VAL A 148 -5.59 1.72 8.53
N VAL A 149 -5.48 2.43 7.41
CA VAL A 149 -5.57 3.90 7.40
C VAL A 149 -6.59 4.39 6.39
N THR A 150 -7.44 5.33 6.78
CA THR A 150 -8.40 5.98 5.88
C THR A 150 -8.19 7.49 5.85
N PHE A 151 -8.45 8.11 4.69
CA PHE A 151 -8.29 9.54 4.43
C PHE A 151 -9.60 10.07 3.89
N GLY A 152 -10.09 11.19 4.41
CA GLY A 152 -11.36 11.76 3.96
C GLY A 152 -12.49 10.76 4.01
N ASP A 153 -12.55 10.01 5.11
CA ASP A 153 -13.38 8.81 5.23
C ASP A 153 -14.87 9.17 5.21
N THR A 154 -15.55 8.79 4.12
CA THR A 154 -16.98 9.10 3.90
C THR A 154 -17.91 8.31 4.82
N GLN A 155 -17.38 7.38 5.61
CA GLN A 155 -18.14 6.59 6.57
C GLN A 155 -17.72 6.85 8.02
N ALA A 156 -16.75 7.74 8.27
CA ALA A 156 -16.27 8.05 9.63
C ALA A 156 -17.41 8.38 10.59
N TRP A 157 -18.32 9.28 10.22
CA TRP A 157 -19.47 9.63 11.08
C TRP A 157 -20.48 8.48 11.21
N GLN A 158 -20.80 7.82 10.10
CA GLN A 158 -21.83 6.80 10.00
C GLN A 158 -21.47 5.54 10.81
N ASP A 159 -20.18 5.21 10.87
CA ASP A 159 -19.67 4.04 11.58
C ASP A 159 -19.10 4.37 12.97
N GLY A 160 -19.25 5.61 13.42
CA GLY A 160 -18.86 6.05 14.76
C GLY A 160 -17.36 6.15 14.97
N GLY A 161 -16.63 6.61 13.95
CA GLY A 161 -15.19 6.87 14.00
C GLY A 161 -14.35 5.59 14.03
N ARG A 162 -14.88 4.47 13.52
CA ARG A 162 -14.21 3.17 13.57
C ARG A 162 -14.64 2.28 12.41
N ILE A 163 -13.83 1.27 12.12
CA ILE A 163 -14.23 0.14 11.29
C ILE A 163 -14.90 -0.88 12.21
N LYS A 164 -16.13 -1.29 11.88
CA LYS A 164 -16.88 -2.21 12.72
C LYS A 164 -16.19 -3.59 12.76
N ASP A 165 -16.21 -4.20 13.95
CA ASP A 165 -15.63 -5.52 14.21
C ASP A 165 -14.14 -5.63 13.82
N TYR A 166 -13.40 -4.53 13.97
CA TYR A 166 -11.95 -4.45 13.77
C TYR A 166 -11.29 -3.60 14.89
N PRO A 167 -10.07 -3.93 15.36
CA PRO A 167 -9.49 -3.28 16.53
C PRO A 167 -9.15 -1.80 16.29
N PRO A 168 -9.64 -0.86 17.12
CA PRO A 168 -9.40 0.57 16.94
C PRO A 168 -7.92 0.95 17.02
N GLU A 169 -7.13 0.25 17.83
CA GLU A 169 -5.68 0.45 17.94
C GLU A 169 -4.90 0.10 16.66
N LYS A 170 -5.52 -0.66 15.75
CA LYS A 170 -5.00 -0.98 14.42
C LYS A 170 -5.62 -0.10 13.32
N THR A 171 -6.39 0.93 13.67
CA THR A 171 -7.05 1.82 12.71
C THR A 171 -6.66 3.27 12.95
N LEU A 172 -6.31 3.96 11.86
CA LEU A 172 -6.12 5.40 11.85
C LEU A 172 -7.06 6.03 10.82
N ILE A 173 -8.01 6.84 11.27
CA ILE A 173 -8.91 7.61 10.39
C ILE A 173 -8.40 9.04 10.35
N ILE A 174 -8.05 9.54 9.17
CA ILE A 174 -7.54 10.89 8.96
C ILE A 174 -8.59 11.73 8.24
N CYS A 175 -9.11 12.72 8.95
CA CYS A 175 -10.07 13.69 8.42
C CYS A 175 -9.54 15.10 8.60
N ASN A 176 -9.44 15.86 7.51
CA ASN A 176 -9.09 17.27 7.58
C ASN A 176 -10.19 18.04 8.32
N ILE A 177 -9.79 19.01 9.14
CA ILE A 177 -10.73 19.96 9.76
C ILE A 177 -11.53 20.66 8.65
N GLY A 178 -12.85 20.59 8.75
CA GLY A 178 -13.78 21.18 7.78
C GLY A 178 -14.10 20.29 6.58
N ASP A 179 -13.59 19.06 6.51
CA ASP A 179 -14.00 18.10 5.50
C ASP A 179 -15.40 17.55 5.79
N ALA A 180 -16.40 18.06 5.08
CA ALA A 180 -17.81 17.72 5.29
C ALA A 180 -18.16 16.26 4.96
N LEU A 181 -17.31 15.55 4.19
CA LEU A 181 -17.52 14.13 3.89
C LEU A 181 -17.30 13.25 5.12
N CYS A 182 -16.36 13.64 5.99
CA CYS A 182 -16.10 12.94 7.24
C CYS A 182 -17.22 13.10 8.28
N THR A 183 -18.07 14.12 8.13
CA THR A 183 -19.14 14.46 9.09
C THR A 183 -20.52 13.97 8.62
N GLY A 184 -20.57 12.95 7.77
CA GLY A 184 -21.81 12.29 7.36
C GLY A 184 -22.59 12.98 6.25
N THR A 185 -21.96 13.90 5.51
CA THR A 185 -22.57 14.54 4.32
C THR A 185 -21.91 14.03 3.03
N ILE A 186 -22.53 14.27 1.87
CA ILE A 186 -21.91 14.01 0.55
C ILE A 186 -21.59 15.34 -0.15
N ILE A 187 -21.05 16.30 0.61
CA ILE A 187 -20.66 17.61 0.09
C ILE A 187 -19.15 17.64 -0.08
N VAL A 188 -18.69 17.72 -1.33
CA VAL A 188 -17.26 17.84 -1.63
C VAL A 188 -16.83 19.30 -1.47
N VAL A 189 -15.86 19.53 -0.59
CA VAL A 189 -15.25 20.84 -0.34
C VAL A 189 -13.76 20.81 -0.67
N PRO A 190 -13.10 21.94 -0.99
CA PRO A 190 -11.70 21.94 -1.42
C PRO A 190 -10.73 21.24 -0.46
N ILE A 191 -10.97 21.33 0.85
CA ILE A 191 -10.12 20.70 1.86
C ILE A 191 -10.09 19.15 1.77
N HIS A 192 -11.09 18.55 1.12
CA HIS A 192 -11.15 17.10 0.87
C HIS A 192 -10.05 16.61 -0.10
N PHE A 193 -9.40 17.51 -0.84
CA PHE A 193 -8.33 17.14 -1.78
C PHE A 193 -6.92 17.29 -1.20
N ASP A 194 -6.80 17.79 0.03
CA ASP A 194 -5.52 18.11 0.69
C ASP A 194 -5.07 17.04 1.68
N TYR A 195 -5.03 15.80 1.22
CA TYR A 195 -4.69 14.63 2.05
C TYR A 195 -3.27 14.12 1.87
N THR A 196 -2.59 14.49 0.79
CA THR A 196 -1.20 14.06 0.52
C THR A 196 -0.23 14.52 1.61
N LYS A 197 -0.52 15.63 2.29
CA LYS A 197 0.26 16.12 3.44
C LYS A 197 0.29 15.16 4.65
N TRP A 198 -0.71 14.27 4.77
CA TRP A 198 -0.82 13.30 5.87
C TRP A 198 -0.23 11.93 5.54
N VAL A 199 0.21 11.70 4.31
CA VAL A 199 0.90 10.46 3.90
C VAL A 199 2.06 10.14 4.84
N PRO A 200 2.90 11.11 5.27
CA PRO A 200 3.95 10.82 6.22
C PRO A 200 3.47 10.22 7.56
N THR A 201 2.43 10.81 8.16
CA THR A 201 1.82 10.32 9.40
C THR A 201 1.29 8.90 9.24
N ALA A 202 0.64 8.60 8.11
CA ALA A 202 0.10 7.27 7.86
C ALA A 202 1.17 6.21 7.61
N ILE A 203 2.23 6.54 6.87
CA ILE A 203 3.39 5.63 6.70
C ILE A 203 3.94 5.27 8.07
N GLN A 204 4.13 6.26 8.94
CA GLN A 204 4.67 6.04 10.28
C GLN A 204 3.77 5.15 11.15
N PHE A 205 2.46 5.41 11.14
CA PHE A 205 1.49 4.57 11.86
C PHE A 205 1.58 3.12 11.37
N LEU A 206 1.57 2.91 10.06
CA LEU A 206 1.66 1.57 9.47
C LEU A 206 3.00 0.91 9.72
N THR A 207 4.10 1.66 9.74
CA THR A 207 5.41 1.14 10.13
C THR A 207 5.36 0.60 11.55
N THR A 208 4.78 1.34 12.49
CA THR A 208 4.62 0.90 13.88
C THR A 208 3.79 -0.38 13.97
N MET A 209 2.67 -0.44 13.24
CA MET A 209 1.81 -1.63 13.19
C MET A 209 2.52 -2.86 12.62
N LEU A 210 3.26 -2.69 11.52
CA LEU A 210 4.01 -3.75 10.86
C LEU A 210 5.17 -4.26 11.71
N SER A 211 5.89 -3.37 12.41
CA SER A 211 6.93 -3.75 13.35
C SER A 211 6.36 -4.50 14.55
N ASN A 212 5.24 -4.04 15.13
CA ASN A 212 4.56 -4.74 16.23
C ASN A 212 4.04 -6.13 15.81
N ALA A 213 3.70 -6.30 14.54
CA ALA A 213 3.29 -7.57 13.96
C ALA A 213 4.47 -8.47 13.57
N ASN A 214 5.72 -8.02 13.74
CA ASN A 214 6.93 -8.70 13.26
C ASN A 214 6.87 -9.05 11.76
N ALA A 215 6.28 -8.16 10.94
CA ALA A 215 6.11 -8.40 9.51
C ALA A 215 7.45 -8.36 8.77
N THR A 216 8.22 -7.30 8.99
CA THR A 216 9.54 -7.06 8.41
C THR A 216 10.17 -5.88 9.15
N ASP A 217 11.50 -5.86 9.26
CA ASP A 217 12.21 -4.75 9.88
C ASP A 217 12.35 -3.59 8.88
N PRO A 218 12.23 -2.32 9.33
CA PRO A 218 12.60 -1.18 8.50
C PRO A 218 14.04 -1.30 8.01
N TRP A 219 14.30 -0.83 6.79
CA TRP A 219 15.67 -0.69 6.27
C TRP A 219 16.53 0.15 7.23
N PRO A 220 17.83 -0.14 7.34
CA PRO A 220 18.74 0.62 8.20
C PRO A 220 18.61 2.13 7.96
N THR A 221 18.41 2.88 9.04
CA THR A 221 18.05 4.31 9.04
C THR A 221 19.05 5.23 8.35
N ASP A 222 20.27 4.75 8.12
CA ASP A 222 21.38 5.50 7.53
C ASP A 222 21.17 5.83 6.04
N MET A 223 20.12 5.27 5.43
CA MET A 223 19.73 5.51 4.02
C MET A 223 18.29 6.04 3.85
N VAL A 224 17.55 6.30 4.94
CA VAL A 224 16.17 6.82 4.88
C VAL A 224 16.16 8.29 5.26
N PRO A 225 15.62 9.22 4.43
CA PRO A 225 15.50 10.62 4.80
C PRO A 225 14.72 10.74 6.10
N SER A 226 15.24 11.51 7.06
CA SER A 226 14.66 11.70 8.38
C SER A 226 13.20 12.09 8.28
N PHE A 227 12.32 11.14 8.55
CA PHE A 227 10.89 11.37 8.67
C PHE A 227 10.65 11.95 10.07
N SER A 228 10.45 13.27 10.16
CA SER A 228 10.04 13.87 11.43
C SER A 228 8.57 13.58 11.66
N ILE A 229 8.31 12.91 12.78
CA ILE A 229 7.00 12.56 13.33
C ILE A 229 6.30 13.84 13.79
N PRO A 230 5.22 14.33 13.15
CA PRO A 230 4.34 15.27 13.82
C PRO A 230 3.66 14.56 14.99
N PRO A 231 3.45 15.23 16.14
CA PRO A 231 2.72 14.64 17.26
C PRO A 231 1.34 14.17 16.80
N ALA A 232 0.86 13.08 17.41
CA ALA A 232 -0.49 12.60 17.20
C ALA A 232 -1.48 13.76 17.35
N ILE A 233 -2.29 13.97 16.32
CA ILE A 233 -3.39 14.91 16.44
C ILE A 233 -4.44 14.20 17.27
N ASP A 234 -4.71 14.73 18.46
CA ASP A 234 -5.93 14.42 19.18
C ASP A 234 -7.09 14.81 18.26
N LEU A 235 -7.62 13.79 17.57
CA LEU A 235 -8.90 13.87 16.91
C LEU A 235 -9.93 13.79 18.03
N GLU A 236 -10.13 14.92 18.72
CA GLU A 236 -11.36 15.10 19.49
C GLU A 236 -12.52 14.98 18.50
N VAL A 237 -13.34 13.96 18.77
CA VAL A 237 -14.58 13.60 18.06
C VAL A 237 -15.54 14.78 18.01
#